data_AF-A0A9W4VUJ7-F1
#
_entry.id   AF-A0A9W4VUJ7-F1
#
_cell.length_a   1.000
_cell.length_b   1.000
_cell.length_c   1.000
_cell.angle_alpha   90.00
_cell.angle_beta   90.00
_cell.angle_gamma   90.00
#
_symmetry.space_group_name_H-M   'P 1'
#
loop_
_entity.id
_entity.type
_entity.pdbx_description
1 polymer ?
#
loop_
_entity_poly.entity_id
_entity_poly.type
_entity_poly.pdbx_seq_one_letter_code
_entity_poly.pdbx_strand_id
1 'polypeptide(L)'
;MSISYPQIIIYNNEIELIEHANDLHDFIYTMEASEQQKVIILDKISGYQSLSGHSLTALSASQLAELVKEYLAKEGQCCLSNIEQLTPDQAFRLLAEIN
;
A
#
# COMPACT_ATOMS: atom_id res chain seq x y z
N MET A 1 -9.46 16.52 6.52
CA MET A 1 -9.31 15.57 5.40
C MET A 1 -10.08 14.32 5.74
N SER A 2 -11.00 13.88 4.89
CA SER A 2 -11.69 12.60 5.08
C SER A 2 -10.77 11.49 4.58
N ILE A 3 -10.25 10.69 5.50
CA ILE A 3 -9.43 9.51 5.19
C ILE A 3 -10.38 8.43 4.70
N SER A 4 -10.09 7.83 3.54
CA SER A 4 -10.93 6.77 2.96
C SER A 4 -10.21 5.44 3.06
N TYR A 5 -10.81 4.50 3.78
CA TYR A 5 -10.31 3.12 3.85
C TYR A 5 -10.97 2.23 2.78
N PRO A 6 -10.32 1.13 2.35
CA PRO A 6 -8.99 0.70 2.75
C PRO A 6 -7.87 1.56 2.13
N GLN A 7 -6.70 1.54 2.76
CA GLN A 7 -5.47 2.20 2.30
C GLN A 7 -4.37 1.16 2.09
N ILE A 8 -3.47 1.41 1.14
CA ILE A 8 -2.27 0.59 0.98
C ILE A 8 -1.11 1.36 1.57
N ILE A 9 -0.45 0.78 2.57
CA ILE A 9 0.77 1.31 3.16
C ILE A 9 1.94 0.68 2.41
N ILE A 10 2.87 1.51 1.95
CA ILE A 10 4.11 1.08 1.30
C ILE A 10 5.26 1.50 2.22
N TYR A 11 6.02 0.52 2.68
CA TYR A 11 7.17 0.75 3.57
C TYR A 11 8.21 -0.35 3.34
N ASN A 12 9.51 -0.03 3.42
CA ASN A 12 10.60 -1.01 3.28
C ASN A 12 10.47 -1.96 2.07
N ASN A 13 9.99 -1.47 0.92
CA ASN A 13 9.72 -2.26 -0.29
C ASN A 13 8.69 -3.38 -0.09
N GLU A 14 7.80 -3.22 0.89
CA GLU A 14 6.66 -4.08 1.15
C GLU A 14 5.39 -3.25 1.12
N ILE A 15 4.26 -3.93 1.01
CA ILE A 15 2.95 -3.30 1.15
C ILE A 15 2.10 -4.01 2.19
N GLU A 16 1.17 -3.25 2.75
CA GLU A 16 0.17 -3.76 3.69
C GLU A 16 -1.17 -3.08 3.41
N LEU A 17 -2.25 -3.87 3.41
CA LEU A 17 -3.60 -3.36 3.25
C LEU A 17 -4.18 -3.04 4.62
N ILE A 18 -4.53 -1.78 4.85
CA ILE A 18 -5.11 -1.29 6.09
C ILE A 18 -6.59 -0.97 5.87
N GLU A 19 -7.46 -1.64 6.61
CA GLU A 19 -8.92 -1.52 6.46
C GLU A 19 -9.54 -0.52 7.43
N HIS A 20 -8.89 -0.25 8.56
CA HIS A 20 -9.39 0.69 9.56
C HIS A 20 -8.32 1.64 10.08
N ALA A 21 -8.78 2.76 10.65
CA ALA A 21 -7.90 3.78 11.21
C ALA A 21 -7.07 3.29 12.40
N ASN A 22 -7.61 2.34 13.17
CA ASN A 22 -6.90 1.77 14.30
C ASN A 22 -5.71 0.92 13.83
N ASP A 23 -5.86 0.14 12.76
CA ASP A 23 -4.77 -0.70 12.24
C ASP A 23 -3.60 0.17 11.75
N LEU A 24 -3.92 1.33 11.13
CA LEU A 24 -2.89 2.30 10.75
C LEU A 24 -2.15 2.86 11.97
N HIS A 25 -2.89 3.17 13.03
CA HIS A 25 -2.30 3.70 14.26
C HIS A 25 -1.38 2.66 14.91
N ASP A 26 -1.84 1.43 15.04
CA ASP A 26 -1.08 0.32 15.61
C ASP A 26 0.17 0.02 14.78
N PHE A 27 0.04 0.01 13.45
CA PHE A 27 1.16 -0.16 12.52
C PHE A 27 2.24 0.90 12.75
N ILE A 28 1.88 2.19 12.69
CA ILE A 28 2.82 3.31 12.84
C ILE A 28 3.44 3.35 14.24
N TYR A 29 2.69 2.99 15.29
CA TYR A 29 3.15 3.05 16.67
C TYR A 29 4.34 2.11 16.92
N THR A 30 4.44 1.02 16.17
CA THR A 30 5.56 0.07 16.27
C THR A 30 6.83 0.52 15.53
N MET A 31 6.76 1.57 14.70
CA MET A 31 7.86 2.02 13.84
C MET A 31 8.70 3.13 14.48
N GLU A 32 10.00 3.14 14.17
CA GLU A 32 10.85 4.27 14.54
C GLU A 32 10.51 5.54 13.73
N ALA A 33 10.75 6.72 14.29
CA ALA A 33 10.47 8.00 13.61
C ALA A 33 11.23 8.16 12.27
N SER A 34 12.38 7.50 12.12
CA SER A 34 13.17 7.45 10.88
C SER A 34 12.49 6.59 9.79
N GLU A 35 11.73 5.58 10.19
CA GLU A 35 10.99 4.68 9.30
C GLU A 35 9.64 5.28 8.92
N GLN A 36 8.95 5.92 9.87
CA GLN A 36 7.69 6.64 9.63
C GLN A 36 7.83 7.69 8.51
N GLN A 37 9.00 8.35 8.41
CA GLN A 37 9.28 9.32 7.34
C GLN A 37 9.37 8.71 5.93
N LYS A 38 9.57 7.39 5.84
CA LYS A 38 9.67 6.66 4.57
C LYS A 38 8.35 6.00 4.17
N VAL A 39 7.35 6.03 5.05
CA VAL A 39 6.04 5.44 4.79
C VAL A 39 5.29 6.26 3.74
N ILE A 40 4.80 5.56 2.73
CA ILE A 40 3.94 6.09 1.69
C ILE A 40 2.55 5.47 1.86
N ILE A 41 1.53 6.30 1.99
CA ILE A 41 0.14 5.90 1.96
C ILE A 41 -0.36 6.08 0.53
N LEU A 42 -0.89 5.01 -0.05
CA LEU A 42 -1.71 5.08 -1.25
C LEU A 42 -3.18 5.08 -0.82
N ASP A 43 -3.87 6.18 -1.09
CA ASP A 43 -5.30 6.39 -0.82
C ASP A 43 -6.10 6.38 -2.13
N LYS A 44 -7.32 5.83 -2.10
CA LYS A 44 -8.18 5.70 -3.30
C LYS A 44 -8.58 7.05 -3.91
N ILE A 45 -8.65 8.12 -3.09
CA ILE A 45 -9.12 9.44 -3.52
C ILE A 45 -7.94 10.37 -3.76
N SER A 46 -7.00 10.40 -2.82
CA SER A 46 -5.91 11.38 -2.78
C SER A 46 -4.64 10.88 -3.47
N GLY A 47 -4.56 9.60 -3.80
CA GLY A 47 -3.39 8.98 -4.40
C GLY A 47 -2.25 8.81 -3.38
N TYR A 48 -1.01 8.99 -3.84
CA TYR A 48 0.19 8.78 -3.03
C TYR A 48 0.46 9.97 -2.12
N GLN A 49 0.60 9.71 -0.82
CA GLN A 49 0.86 10.73 0.20
C GLN A 49 1.74 10.19 1.33
N SER A 50 2.39 11.09 2.08
CA SER A 50 3.10 10.76 3.32
C SER A 50 2.13 10.56 4.48
N LEU A 51 2.61 10.04 5.62
CA LEU A 51 1.83 10.00 6.89
C LEU A 51 1.31 11.38 7.33
N SER A 52 2.03 12.44 6.98
CA SER A 52 1.65 13.83 7.24
C SER A 52 0.64 14.40 6.23
N GLY A 53 0.22 13.62 5.22
CA GLY A 53 -0.76 14.03 4.21
C GLY A 53 -0.17 14.87 3.08
N HIS A 54 1.15 14.93 2.92
CA HIS A 54 1.77 15.60 1.78
C HIS A 54 1.74 14.67 0.57
N SER A 55 1.26 15.17 -0.58
CA SER A 55 1.30 14.42 -1.83
C SER A 55 2.73 14.04 -2.20
N LEU A 56 2.92 12.79 -2.61
CA LEU A 56 4.19 12.24 -3.04
C LEU A 56 4.15 11.91 -4.53
N THR A 57 5.33 11.76 -5.12
CA THR A 57 5.45 11.26 -6.50
C THR A 57 4.88 9.85 -6.56
N ALA A 58 4.01 9.61 -7.53
CA ALA A 58 3.43 8.29 -7.75
C ALA A 58 4.51 7.27 -8.11
N LEU A 59 4.37 6.06 -7.57
CA LEU A 59 5.12 4.91 -8.05
C LEU A 59 4.76 4.62 -9.51
N SER A 60 5.72 4.10 -10.25
CA SER A 60 5.43 3.57 -11.58
C SER A 60 4.50 2.35 -11.49
N ALA A 61 3.73 2.10 -12.55
CA ALA A 61 2.80 0.96 -12.59
C ALA A 61 3.51 -0.39 -12.42
N SER A 62 4.76 -0.50 -12.90
CA SER A 62 5.60 -1.68 -12.72
C SER A 62 6.07 -1.85 -11.27
N GLN A 63 6.51 -0.77 -10.62
CA GLN A 63 6.91 -0.85 -9.20
C GLN A 63 5.73 -1.25 -8.30
N LEU A 64 4.54 -0.67 -8.54
CA LEU A 64 3.34 -1.07 -7.80
C LEU A 64 3.02 -2.55 -8.05
N ALA A 65 3.14 -3.02 -9.29
CA ALA A 65 2.94 -4.43 -9.63
C ALA A 65 3.92 -5.34 -8.89
N GLU A 66 5.21 -5.00 -8.81
CA GLU A 66 6.21 -5.78 -8.07
C GLU A 66 5.85 -5.91 -6.60
N LEU A 67 5.55 -4.79 -5.93
CA LEU A 67 5.18 -4.78 -4.51
C LEU A 67 3.93 -5.61 -4.24
N VAL A 68 2.90 -5.46 -5.07
CA VAL A 68 1.66 -6.25 -4.94
C VAL A 68 1.96 -7.73 -5.14
N LYS A 69 2.74 -8.10 -6.15
CA LYS A 69 3.11 -9.51 -6.36
C LYS A 69 3.84 -10.11 -5.17
N GLU A 70 4.76 -9.37 -4.54
CA GLU A 70 5.48 -9.85 -3.36
C GLU A 70 4.54 -10.08 -2.17
N TYR A 71 3.59 -9.19 -1.94
CA TYR A 71 2.54 -9.38 -0.93
C TYR A 71 1.68 -10.62 -1.24
N LEU A 72 1.15 -10.71 -2.46
CA LEU A 72 0.33 -11.83 -2.92
C LEU A 72 1.06 -13.17 -2.78
N ALA A 73 2.35 -13.20 -3.10
CA ALA A 73 3.18 -14.39 -2.97
C ALA A 73 3.35 -14.81 -1.50
N LYS A 74 3.46 -13.86 -0.56
CA LYS A 74 3.51 -14.13 0.89
C LYS A 74 2.20 -14.71 1.40
N GLU A 75 1.07 -14.23 0.88
CA GLU A 75 -0.27 -14.77 1.15
C GLU A 75 -0.54 -16.12 0.45
N GLY A 76 0.46 -16.68 -0.25
CA GLY A 76 0.38 -18.01 -0.87
C GLY A 76 -0.29 -18.02 -2.25
N GLN A 77 -0.54 -16.87 -2.86
CA GLN A 77 -1.06 -16.80 -4.23
C GLN A 77 0.00 -17.24 -5.24
N CYS A 78 -0.37 -18.12 -6.15
CA CYS A 78 0.48 -18.58 -7.26
C CYS A 78 0.07 -17.94 -8.59
N CYS A 79 0.93 -18.03 -9.61
CA CYS A 79 0.65 -17.57 -10.99
C CYS A 79 0.56 -16.04 -11.18
N LEU A 80 1.33 -15.29 -10.39
CA LEU A 80 1.40 -13.83 -10.43
C LEU A 80 2.25 -13.26 -11.59
N SER A 81 2.87 -14.13 -12.38
CA SER A 81 3.78 -13.77 -13.48
C SER A 81 3.13 -12.92 -14.58
N ASN A 82 1.80 -12.98 -14.70
CA ASN A 82 1.04 -12.19 -15.68
C ASN A 82 0.78 -10.74 -15.22
N ILE A 83 1.14 -10.39 -13.98
CA ILE A 83 0.96 -9.04 -13.43
C ILE A 83 2.25 -8.25 -13.67
N GLU A 84 2.32 -7.57 -14.81
CA GLU A 84 3.48 -6.75 -15.19
C GLU A 84 3.32 -5.27 -14.79
N GLN A 85 2.08 -4.78 -14.77
CA GLN A 85 1.74 -3.41 -14.44
C GLN A 85 0.42 -3.36 -13.70
N LEU A 86 0.32 -2.48 -12.70
CA LEU A 86 -0.91 -2.22 -11.97
C LEU A 86 -1.17 -0.73 -11.87
N THR A 87 -2.44 -0.39 -11.97
CA THR A 87 -2.97 0.89 -11.48
C THR A 87 -3.32 0.77 -10.00
N PRO A 88 -3.36 1.89 -9.25
CA PRO A 88 -3.84 1.88 -7.87
C PRO A 88 -5.18 1.16 -7.67
N ASP A 89 -6.16 1.40 -8.54
CA ASP A 89 -7.50 0.77 -8.43
C ASP A 89 -7.41 -0.76 -8.55
N GLN A 90 -6.58 -1.27 -9.47
CA GLN A 90 -6.36 -2.71 -9.61
C GLN A 90 -5.63 -3.30 -8.40
N ALA A 91 -4.63 -2.60 -7.85
CA ALA A 91 -3.95 -3.04 -6.64
C ALA A 91 -4.94 -3.18 -5.47
N PHE A 92 -5.80 -2.19 -5.26
CA PHE A 92 -6.83 -2.28 -4.22
C PHE A 92 -7.80 -3.44 -4.42
N ARG A 93 -8.22 -3.71 -5.67
CA ARG A 93 -9.11 -4.83 -5.96
C ARG A 93 -8.45 -6.16 -5.65
N LEU A 94 -7.22 -6.36 -6.11
CA LEU A 94 -6.48 -7.60 -5.90
C LEU A 94 -6.25 -7.89 -4.42
N LEU A 95 -5.85 -6.88 -3.65
CA LEU A 95 -5.58 -7.07 -2.23
C LEU A 95 -6.87 -7.31 -1.43
N ALA A 96 -7.98 -6.72 -1.84
CA ALA A 96 -9.29 -6.92 -1.20
C ALA A 96 -9.96 -8.27 -1.54
N GLU A 97 -9.45 -9.04 -2.50
CA GLU A 97 -9.96 -10.39 -2.81
C GLU A 97 -9.41 -11.48 -1.86
N ILE A 98 -8.46 -11.12 -0.99
CA ILE A 98 -7.62 -12.08 -0.24
C ILE A 98 -7.79 -11.89 1.27
N ASN A 99 -8.04 -10.66 1.71
CA ASN A 99 -8.55 -10.35 3.05
C ASN A 99 -10.07 -10.58 3.12
#